data_AF-A0A5P8JMV2-F1
#
_entry.id   AF-A0A5P8JMV2-F1
#
_cell.length_a   1.000
_cell.length_b   1.000
_cell.length_c   1.000
_cell.angle_alpha   90.00
_cell.angle_beta   90.00
_cell.angle_gamma   90.00
#
_symmetry.space_group_name_H-M   'P 1'
#
loop_
_entity.id
_entity.type
_entity.pdbx_description
1 polymer ?
#
loop_
_entity_poly.entity_id
_entity_poly.type
_entity_poly.pdbx_seq_one_letter_code
_entity_poly.pdbx_strand_id
1 'polypeptide(L)'
;MYKKICLALAAMLGLVGATVTATHPVHAEALHYAIAAQLPSNQINTSLSYFNLKVSPGQQQTLNVVLSNSDTKAHKYSVAAVRATTNTNGGIDYTKRGVKPASSLKADFEQMTPKKFTVSVPANTKQTVPVQLKVPTTAFAGVVLGGIRVQELDTNTSQAKSKGVKLNNKFAYVLGVTLQEVDDYSNIKPEMILHRAGAKQINYRNYITATLENTQPTVMHKLEISAKVRKAGSQDTYLSTTKSQMTMAPNSNFDFPISTKNHPLEAGDYTLDLTASANDGDVHWHFTKNFTITRTQTNKLNKSAVDLQKPTTSDNTLLYIFLAIGIVVLIIVIILFVVVLKPKKHKHPKK
;
A
#
# COMPACT_ATOMS: atom_id res chain seq x y z
N MET A 1 -20.95 59.60 12.92
CA MET A 1 -20.17 58.49 13.54
C MET A 1 -20.02 57.25 12.66
N TYR A 2 -20.85 57.01 11.64
CA TYR A 2 -20.73 55.83 10.76
C TYR A 2 -19.59 55.88 9.71
N LYS A 3 -19.12 57.06 9.30
CA LYS A 3 -18.03 57.19 8.30
C LYS A 3 -16.62 56.86 8.84
N LYS A 4 -16.41 56.87 10.16
CA LYS A 4 -15.10 56.55 10.78
C LYS A 4 -14.92 55.07 11.12
N ILE A 5 -16.00 54.29 11.15
CA ILE A 5 -15.98 52.84 11.43
C ILE A 5 -15.67 52.04 10.14
N CYS A 6 -16.12 52.52 8.98
CA CYS A 6 -15.82 51.85 7.70
C CYS A 6 -14.34 51.96 7.27
N LEU A 7 -13.62 53.03 7.66
CA LEU A 7 -12.19 53.16 7.36
C LEU A 7 -11.30 52.26 8.21
N ALA A 8 -11.70 51.94 9.45
CA ALA A 8 -10.96 51.04 10.33
C ALA A 8 -11.10 49.57 9.90
N LEU A 9 -12.27 49.18 9.35
CA LEU A 9 -12.49 47.84 8.79
C LEU A 9 -11.78 47.63 7.45
N ALA A 10 -11.64 48.67 6.61
CA ALA A 10 -10.86 48.58 5.37
C ALA A 10 -9.35 48.45 5.62
N ALA A 11 -8.83 49.01 6.72
CA ALA A 11 -7.42 48.90 7.10
C ALA A 11 -7.07 47.53 7.72
N MET A 12 -8.02 46.85 8.38
CA MET A 12 -7.82 45.49 8.92
C MET A 12 -7.94 44.38 7.87
N LEU A 13 -8.65 44.63 6.76
CA LEU A 13 -8.70 43.72 5.61
C LEU A 13 -7.49 43.88 4.65
N GLY A 14 -6.73 44.97 4.78
CA GLY A 14 -5.52 45.20 3.98
C GLY A 14 -4.25 44.48 4.48
N LEU A 15 -4.26 43.95 5.71
CA LEU A 15 -3.06 43.36 6.33
C LEU A 15 -2.98 41.82 6.25
N VAL A 16 -3.98 41.17 5.64
CA VAL A 16 -4.00 39.69 5.45
C VAL A 16 -3.53 39.28 4.05
N GLY A 17 -3.31 40.24 3.14
CA GLY A 17 -3.04 39.98 1.72
C GLY A 17 -1.57 39.86 1.28
N ALA A 18 -0.58 39.94 2.19
CA ALA A 18 0.84 40.05 1.82
C ALA A 18 1.73 38.94 2.37
N THR A 19 1.22 37.70 2.50
CA THR A 19 2.11 36.53 2.49
C THR A 19 2.19 36.03 1.06
N VAL A 20 3.03 36.69 0.27
CA VAL A 20 3.54 36.12 -0.98
C VAL A 20 4.32 34.88 -0.57
N THR A 21 3.66 33.73 -0.56
CA THR A 21 4.34 32.44 -0.54
C THR A 21 5.21 32.42 -1.78
N ALA A 22 6.52 32.53 -1.60
CA ALA A 22 7.47 32.25 -2.66
C ALA A 22 7.19 30.81 -3.13
N THR A 23 6.46 30.70 -4.23
CA THR A 23 6.27 29.43 -4.93
C THR A 23 7.62 29.11 -5.55
N HIS A 24 8.46 28.39 -4.82
CA HIS A 24 9.62 27.78 -5.44
C HIS A 24 9.08 26.85 -6.55
N PRO A 25 9.47 27.05 -7.81
CA PRO A 25 9.10 26.13 -8.86
C PRO A 25 9.66 24.76 -8.48
N VAL A 26 8.78 23.84 -8.11
CA VAL A 26 9.13 22.43 -7.98
C VAL A 26 9.30 21.95 -9.42
N HIS A 27 10.54 21.97 -9.91
CA HIS A 27 10.85 21.31 -11.17
C HIS A 27 10.61 19.82 -10.97
N ALA A 28 9.59 19.28 -11.66
CA ALA A 28 9.46 17.84 -11.80
C ALA A 28 10.71 17.36 -12.54
N GLU A 29 11.45 16.43 -11.92
CA GLU A 29 12.60 15.78 -12.55
C GLU A 29 12.07 15.03 -13.78
N ALA A 30 12.34 15.56 -14.97
CA ALA A 30 11.92 14.94 -16.22
C ALA A 30 12.76 13.68 -16.45
N LEU A 31 12.11 12.56 -16.77
CA LEU A 31 12.83 11.35 -17.15
C LEU A 31 13.40 11.53 -18.55
N HIS A 32 14.73 11.44 -18.66
CA HIS A 32 15.45 11.59 -19.93
C HIS A 32 15.73 10.25 -20.61
N TYR A 33 14.95 9.21 -20.33
CA TYR A 33 15.09 7.93 -20.99
C TYR A 33 13.75 7.27 -21.30
N ALA A 34 13.75 6.40 -22.31
CA ALA A 34 12.59 5.62 -22.72
C ALA A 34 13.01 4.19 -23.07
N ILE A 35 12.08 3.25 -22.95
CA ILE A 35 12.28 1.85 -23.36
C ILE A 35 11.21 1.40 -24.33
N ALA A 36 11.59 0.58 -25.30
CA ALA A 36 10.68 -0.06 -26.24
C ALA A 36 11.08 -1.53 -26.48
N ALA A 37 10.11 -2.39 -26.70
CA ALA A 37 10.35 -3.76 -27.12
C ALA A 37 10.60 -3.81 -28.63
N GLN A 38 11.67 -4.48 -29.06
CA GLN A 38 11.81 -4.92 -30.44
C GLN A 38 11.13 -6.30 -30.55
N LEU A 39 9.89 -6.31 -31.04
CA LEU A 39 9.04 -7.50 -31.05
C LEU A 39 9.59 -8.59 -31.99
N PRO A 40 9.74 -9.84 -31.54
CA PRO A 40 10.19 -10.95 -32.36
C PRO A 40 9.06 -11.54 -33.24
N SER A 41 9.39 -12.45 -34.14
CA SER A 41 8.43 -13.07 -35.07
C SER A 41 7.42 -14.02 -34.41
N ASN A 42 7.71 -14.55 -33.22
CA ASN A 42 6.79 -15.37 -32.43
C ASN A 42 5.87 -14.55 -31.51
N GLN A 43 5.72 -13.25 -31.79
CA GLN A 43 4.73 -12.40 -31.14
C GLN A 43 3.31 -12.85 -31.53
N ILE A 44 2.47 -13.13 -30.54
CA ILE A 44 1.08 -13.55 -30.72
C ILE A 44 0.21 -12.38 -31.16
N ASN A 45 0.29 -11.25 -30.44
CA ASN A 45 -0.44 -10.04 -30.77
C ASN A 45 0.52 -8.90 -31.14
N THR A 46 0.60 -8.59 -32.43
CA THR A 46 1.50 -7.57 -33.00
C THR A 46 1.04 -6.13 -32.75
N SER A 47 -0.17 -5.92 -32.23
CA SER A 47 -0.66 -4.58 -31.84
C SER A 47 -0.20 -4.12 -30.46
N LEU A 48 0.38 -5.03 -29.66
CA LEU A 48 0.89 -4.72 -28.32
C LEU A 48 2.30 -4.10 -28.40
N SER A 49 2.61 -3.16 -27.51
CA SER A 49 3.93 -2.53 -27.40
C SER A 49 4.92 -3.28 -26.49
N TYR A 50 4.53 -4.46 -26.02
CA TYR A 50 5.29 -5.31 -25.11
C TYR A 50 5.33 -6.76 -25.61
N PHE A 51 6.20 -7.59 -25.01
CA PHE A 51 6.41 -8.96 -25.45
C PHE A 51 5.20 -9.85 -25.06
N ASN A 52 4.54 -10.42 -26.06
CA ASN A 52 3.50 -11.43 -25.90
C ASN A 52 3.80 -12.59 -26.83
N LEU A 53 4.49 -13.60 -26.29
CA LEU A 53 5.24 -14.57 -27.07
C LEU A 53 4.65 -15.98 -26.95
N LYS A 54 4.50 -16.63 -28.10
CA LYS A 54 4.34 -18.09 -28.17
C LYS A 54 5.72 -18.72 -28.10
N VAL A 55 5.91 -19.65 -27.16
CA VAL A 55 7.20 -20.31 -26.94
C VAL A 55 7.06 -21.82 -26.98
N SER A 56 8.18 -22.53 -27.07
CA SER A 56 8.24 -23.99 -26.97
C SER A 56 9.19 -24.43 -25.85
N PRO A 57 8.97 -25.62 -25.25
CA PRO A 57 9.87 -26.14 -24.24
C PRO A 57 11.32 -26.19 -24.74
N GLY A 58 12.26 -25.73 -23.91
CA GLY A 58 13.69 -25.68 -24.22
C GLY A 58 14.10 -24.58 -25.21
N GLN A 59 13.16 -23.79 -25.75
CA GLN A 59 13.48 -22.70 -26.68
C GLN A 59 14.41 -21.67 -26.02
N GLN A 60 15.39 -21.22 -26.80
CA GLN A 60 16.24 -20.08 -26.46
C GLN A 60 15.98 -18.94 -27.44
N GLN A 61 15.87 -17.73 -26.92
CA GLN A 61 15.72 -16.52 -27.74
C GLN A 61 16.26 -15.30 -26.98
N THR A 62 16.48 -14.21 -27.70
CA THR A 62 16.90 -12.93 -27.12
C THR A 62 15.74 -11.94 -27.16
N LEU A 63 15.36 -11.40 -25.99
CA LEU A 63 14.43 -10.29 -25.89
C LEU A 63 15.21 -8.97 -26.03
N ASN A 64 15.00 -8.28 -27.14
CA ASN A 64 15.72 -7.04 -27.46
C ASN A 64 14.96 -5.82 -26.95
N VAL A 65 15.54 -5.10 -25.98
CA VAL A 65 14.97 -3.86 -25.43
C VAL A 65 15.73 -2.67 -25.97
N VAL A 66 15.05 -1.79 -26.70
CA VAL A 66 15.62 -0.52 -27.19
C VAL A 66 15.54 0.49 -26.06
N LEU A 67 16.70 0.88 -25.54
CA LEU A 67 16.85 1.90 -24.50
C LEU A 67 17.34 3.19 -25.14
N SER A 68 16.56 4.26 -25.00
CA SER A 68 16.88 5.59 -25.52
C SER A 68 17.28 6.51 -24.38
N ASN A 69 18.42 7.18 -24.49
CA ASN A 69 18.84 8.25 -23.61
C ASN A 69 18.74 9.58 -24.36
N SER A 70 17.86 10.46 -23.92
CA SER A 70 17.65 11.80 -24.47
C SER A 70 18.32 12.90 -23.64
N ASP A 71 19.14 12.55 -22.65
CA ASP A 71 19.98 13.50 -21.92
C ASP A 71 21.26 13.81 -22.69
N THR A 72 21.86 14.95 -22.36
CA THR A 72 23.16 15.44 -22.82
C THR A 72 24.36 14.73 -22.18
N LYS A 73 24.14 13.89 -21.17
CA LYS A 73 25.15 13.05 -20.53
C LYS A 73 24.86 11.56 -20.70
N ALA A 74 25.92 10.76 -20.66
CA ALA A 74 25.78 9.32 -20.59
C ALA A 74 25.20 8.89 -19.24
N HIS A 75 24.42 7.82 -19.26
CA HIS A 75 23.73 7.29 -18.07
C HIS A 75 23.89 5.78 -17.98
N LYS A 76 23.94 5.28 -16.74
CA LYS A 76 23.89 3.86 -16.42
C LYS A 76 22.49 3.44 -16.02
N TYR A 77 22.08 2.30 -16.53
CA TYR A 77 20.77 1.71 -16.27
C TYR A 77 20.93 0.29 -15.75
N SER A 78 20.23 -0.02 -14.68
CA SER A 78 20.04 -1.38 -14.20
C SER A 78 18.91 -2.04 -14.97
N VAL A 79 19.20 -3.16 -15.61
CA VAL A 79 18.24 -4.01 -16.32
C VAL A 79 18.02 -5.27 -15.51
N ALA A 80 16.76 -5.56 -15.17
CA ALA A 80 16.36 -6.74 -14.41
C ALA A 80 15.11 -7.37 -15.01
N ALA A 81 15.19 -8.65 -15.34
CA ALA A 81 13.99 -9.47 -15.51
C ALA A 81 13.37 -9.73 -14.14
N VAL A 82 12.06 -9.48 -14.02
CA VAL A 82 11.28 -9.59 -12.79
C VAL A 82 10.04 -10.43 -13.04
N ARG A 83 9.74 -11.38 -12.14
CA ARG A 83 8.48 -12.14 -12.21
C ARG A 83 7.34 -11.25 -11.73
N ALA A 84 6.18 -11.39 -12.37
CA ALA A 84 4.97 -10.73 -11.92
C ALA A 84 4.55 -11.24 -10.53
N THR A 85 4.25 -10.30 -9.64
CA THR A 85 3.68 -10.60 -8.32
C THR A 85 2.40 -9.81 -8.13
N THR A 86 1.73 -9.96 -6.99
CA THR A 86 0.56 -9.14 -6.64
C THR A 86 0.88 -8.29 -5.42
N ASN A 87 0.65 -6.98 -5.53
CA ASN A 87 0.84 -6.05 -4.43
C ASN A 87 -0.38 -6.04 -3.48
N THR A 88 -0.24 -5.36 -2.34
CA THR A 88 -1.28 -5.27 -1.30
C THR A 88 -2.57 -4.55 -1.73
N ASN A 89 -2.58 -3.90 -2.89
CA ASN A 89 -3.76 -3.27 -3.47
C ASN A 89 -4.48 -4.17 -4.46
N GLY A 90 -3.99 -5.40 -4.69
CA GLY A 90 -4.57 -6.30 -5.69
C GLY A 90 -4.28 -5.81 -7.10
N GLY A 91 -3.03 -5.50 -7.40
CA GLY A 91 -2.56 -5.20 -8.75
C GLY A 91 -1.27 -5.97 -9.07
N ILE A 92 -1.02 -6.20 -10.35
CA ILE A 92 0.21 -6.85 -10.81
C ILE A 92 1.39 -5.92 -10.55
N ASP A 93 2.45 -6.46 -9.95
CA ASP A 93 3.62 -5.72 -9.49
C ASP A 93 4.91 -6.32 -10.07
N TYR A 94 5.72 -5.43 -10.64
CA TYR A 94 7.01 -5.71 -11.28
C TYR A 94 8.16 -4.94 -10.60
N THR A 95 7.96 -4.42 -9.40
CA THR A 95 8.93 -3.51 -8.75
C THR A 95 10.17 -4.23 -8.20
N LYS A 96 10.08 -5.52 -7.90
CA LYS A 96 11.13 -6.27 -7.19
C LYS A 96 11.47 -7.58 -7.89
N ARG A 97 12.77 -7.88 -7.96
CA ARG A 97 13.31 -9.20 -8.31
C ARG A 97 13.55 -10.02 -7.05
N GLY A 98 13.40 -11.35 -7.12
CA GLY A 98 13.73 -12.26 -6.02
C GLY A 98 12.71 -12.26 -4.89
N VAL A 99 11.46 -11.87 -5.17
CA VAL A 99 10.36 -12.08 -4.22
C VAL A 99 10.16 -13.58 -4.02
N LYS A 100 9.93 -14.02 -2.77
CA LYS A 100 9.70 -15.43 -2.44
C LYS A 100 8.60 -16.00 -3.36
N PRO A 101 8.88 -17.08 -4.13
CA PRO A 101 7.87 -17.73 -4.96
C PRO A 101 6.67 -18.23 -4.17
N ALA A 102 5.49 -18.19 -4.81
CA ALA A 102 4.34 -18.91 -4.30
C ALA A 102 4.58 -20.42 -4.44
N SER A 103 3.96 -21.22 -3.56
CA SER A 103 4.14 -22.68 -3.57
C SER A 103 3.65 -23.34 -4.87
N SER A 104 2.66 -22.73 -5.53
CA SER A 104 2.11 -23.22 -6.81
C SER A 104 2.97 -22.88 -8.04
N LEU A 105 3.98 -22.01 -7.92
CA LEU A 105 4.76 -21.55 -9.07
C LEU A 105 5.65 -22.68 -9.63
N LYS A 106 5.31 -23.15 -10.83
CA LYS A 106 6.08 -24.19 -11.54
C LYS A 106 7.09 -23.62 -12.54
N ALA A 107 6.73 -22.53 -13.20
CA ALA A 107 7.54 -21.88 -14.22
C ALA A 107 7.82 -20.43 -13.81
N ASP A 108 9.07 -20.14 -13.42
CA ASP A 108 9.48 -18.83 -12.91
C ASP A 108 10.24 -18.03 -13.96
N PHE A 109 9.68 -16.91 -14.41
CA PHE A 109 10.30 -16.01 -15.38
C PHE A 109 11.72 -15.56 -14.98
N GLU A 110 11.98 -15.35 -13.68
CA GLU A 110 13.30 -14.94 -13.20
C GLU A 110 14.37 -16.03 -13.31
N GLN A 111 13.96 -17.30 -13.39
CA GLN A 111 14.85 -18.44 -13.61
C GLN A 111 15.11 -18.69 -15.10
N MET A 112 14.24 -18.18 -15.98
CA MET A 112 14.39 -18.26 -17.43
C MET A 112 15.32 -17.17 -17.99
N THR A 113 15.75 -16.22 -17.17
CA THR A 113 16.43 -14.99 -17.58
C THR A 113 17.69 -14.74 -16.74
N PRO A 114 18.66 -13.95 -17.23
CA PRO A 114 19.87 -13.65 -16.47
C PRO A 114 19.57 -12.85 -15.19
N LYS A 115 20.55 -12.85 -14.28
CA LYS A 115 20.55 -11.93 -13.14
C LYS A 115 20.61 -10.47 -13.63
N LYS A 116 20.23 -9.55 -12.75
CA LYS A 116 20.32 -8.10 -12.97
C LYS A 116 21.72 -7.70 -13.43
N PHE A 117 21.79 -6.88 -14.47
CA PHE A 117 23.04 -6.33 -15.02
C PHE A 117 22.89 -4.83 -15.29
N THR A 118 24.02 -4.17 -15.58
CA THR A 118 24.07 -2.74 -15.86
C THR A 118 24.49 -2.50 -17.30
N VAL A 119 23.86 -1.52 -17.95
CA VAL A 119 24.24 -1.02 -19.27
C VAL A 119 24.51 0.48 -19.19
N SER A 120 25.44 0.99 -19.98
CA SER A 120 25.72 2.42 -20.11
C SER A 120 25.26 2.88 -21.48
N VAL A 121 24.38 3.88 -21.55
CA VAL A 121 23.91 4.44 -22.82
C VAL A 121 24.45 5.87 -22.97
N PRO A 122 25.21 6.17 -24.02
CA PRO A 122 25.72 7.51 -24.27
C PRO A 122 24.63 8.58 -24.39
N ALA A 123 25.01 9.83 -24.19
CA ALA A 123 24.15 10.99 -24.36
C ALA A 123 23.49 11.00 -25.75
N ASN A 124 22.20 11.34 -25.83
CA ASN A 124 21.45 11.47 -27.08
C ASN A 124 21.55 10.25 -28.02
N THR A 125 21.66 9.03 -27.48
CA THR A 125 21.74 7.79 -28.28
C THR A 125 20.68 6.77 -27.90
N LYS A 126 20.54 5.76 -28.75
CA LYS A 126 19.75 4.56 -28.48
C LYS A 126 20.67 3.34 -28.50
N GLN A 127 20.40 2.40 -27.62
CA GLN A 127 21.10 1.12 -27.58
C GLN A 127 20.09 -0.03 -27.45
N THR A 128 20.26 -1.06 -28.28
CA THR A 128 19.53 -2.31 -28.12
C THR A 128 20.22 -3.17 -27.07
N VAL A 129 19.49 -3.49 -26.01
CA VAL A 129 19.97 -4.27 -24.87
C VAL A 129 19.40 -5.69 -24.98
N PRO A 130 20.26 -6.71 -25.15
CA PRO A 130 19.81 -8.09 -25.25
C PRO A 130 19.53 -8.67 -23.85
N VAL A 131 18.37 -9.29 -23.67
CA VAL A 131 18.03 -10.11 -22.49
C VAL A 131 17.81 -11.55 -22.94
N GLN A 132 18.69 -12.46 -22.53
CA GLN A 132 18.57 -13.86 -22.89
C GLN A 132 17.37 -14.51 -22.19
N LEU A 133 16.56 -15.23 -22.95
CA LEU A 133 15.44 -16.02 -22.48
C LEU A 133 15.71 -17.50 -22.79
N LYS A 134 15.67 -18.33 -21.75
CA LYS A 134 15.77 -19.78 -21.82
C LYS A 134 14.52 -20.41 -21.21
N VAL A 135 13.65 -20.90 -22.08
CA VAL A 135 12.41 -21.58 -21.69
C VAL A 135 12.77 -22.94 -21.07
N PRO A 136 12.11 -23.38 -19.98
CA PRO A 136 12.34 -24.69 -19.39
C PRO A 136 12.09 -25.81 -20.40
N THR A 137 12.82 -26.92 -20.28
CA THR A 137 12.57 -28.12 -21.10
C THR A 137 11.28 -28.85 -20.68
N THR A 138 10.86 -28.68 -19.43
CA THR A 138 9.56 -29.14 -18.95
C THR A 138 8.48 -28.15 -19.38
N ALA A 139 7.51 -28.63 -20.13
CA ALA A 139 6.36 -27.85 -20.57
C ALA A 139 5.60 -27.22 -19.38
N PHE A 140 5.02 -26.05 -19.61
CA PHE A 140 4.18 -25.36 -18.64
C PHE A 140 2.81 -25.02 -19.24
N ALA A 141 1.78 -25.07 -18.39
CA ALA A 141 0.44 -24.68 -18.76
C ALA A 141 0.21 -23.18 -18.52
N GLY A 142 -0.70 -22.58 -19.28
CA GLY A 142 -1.13 -21.19 -19.07
C GLY A 142 -0.09 -20.17 -19.44
N VAL A 143 -0.02 -19.09 -18.66
CA VAL A 143 0.84 -17.94 -18.90
C VAL A 143 1.90 -17.78 -17.80
N VAL A 144 3.15 -17.67 -18.24
CA VAL A 144 4.25 -17.15 -17.41
C VAL A 144 4.29 -15.64 -17.62
N LEU A 145 4.10 -14.91 -16.53
CA LEU A 145 4.03 -13.45 -16.56
C LEU A 145 5.24 -12.82 -15.84
N GLY A 146 5.87 -11.86 -16.51
CA GLY A 146 7.00 -11.12 -16.00
C GLY A 146 7.16 -9.78 -16.69
N GLY A 147 8.31 -9.16 -16.47
CA GLY A 147 8.66 -7.92 -17.13
C GLY A 147 10.16 -7.67 -17.15
N ILE A 148 10.60 -6.82 -18.08
CA ILE A 148 11.95 -6.28 -18.09
C ILE A 148 11.91 -4.89 -17.48
N ARG A 149 12.40 -4.78 -16.24
CA ARG A 149 12.49 -3.53 -15.50
C ARG A 149 13.81 -2.85 -15.79
N VAL A 150 13.75 -1.61 -16.27
CA VAL A 150 14.90 -0.74 -16.51
C VAL A 150 14.81 0.45 -15.57
N GLN A 151 15.88 0.69 -14.82
CA GLN A 151 15.96 1.79 -13.87
C GLN A 151 17.29 2.53 -14.04
N GLU A 152 17.24 3.84 -14.21
CA GLU A 152 18.41 4.70 -14.17
C GLU A 152 19.10 4.63 -12.80
N LEU A 153 20.43 4.55 -12.81
CA LEU A 153 21.27 4.49 -11.62
C LEU A 153 21.85 5.85 -11.24
N ASP A 154 21.99 6.73 -12.22
CA ASP A 154 22.70 8.00 -12.12
C ASP A 154 21.72 9.18 -11.89
N THR A 155 20.72 8.98 -11.02
CA THR A 155 19.82 10.08 -10.61
C THR A 155 20.63 11.17 -9.93
N ASN A 156 20.61 12.39 -10.48
CA ASN A 156 21.33 13.54 -9.95
C ASN A 156 20.87 13.80 -8.50
N THR A 157 21.68 13.41 -7.52
CA THR A 157 21.62 14.05 -6.21
C THR A 157 22.10 15.47 -6.37
N SER A 158 21.19 16.40 -6.67
CA SER A 158 21.41 17.81 -6.37
C SER A 158 21.80 17.88 -4.89
N GLN A 159 23.07 18.22 -4.64
CA GLN A 159 23.65 18.40 -3.32
C GLN A 159 23.07 19.66 -2.68
N ALA A 160 21.76 19.71 -2.43
CA ALA A 160 21.20 20.69 -1.52
C ALA A 160 21.56 20.25 -0.09
N LYS A 161 22.49 20.98 0.52
CA LYS A 161 22.85 20.90 1.95
C LYS A 161 21.71 21.44 2.83
N SER A 162 20.53 20.83 2.81
CA SER A 162 19.46 21.14 3.78
C SER A 162 19.30 20.00 4.77
N LYS A 163 19.12 20.34 6.06
CA LYS A 163 18.78 19.41 7.15
C LYS A 163 17.31 18.94 7.03
N GLY A 164 16.97 18.33 5.90
CA GLY A 164 15.64 17.80 5.60
C GLY A 164 15.72 16.42 4.96
N VAL A 165 14.63 15.64 5.06
CA VAL A 165 14.52 14.33 4.42
C VAL A 165 14.74 14.50 2.91
N LYS A 166 15.80 13.89 2.38
CA LYS A 166 16.10 13.89 0.95
C LYS A 166 15.20 12.86 0.25
N LEU A 167 14.24 13.32 -0.53
CA LEU A 167 13.44 12.47 -1.40
C LEU A 167 14.23 12.19 -2.68
N ASN A 168 14.85 11.02 -2.78
CA ASN A 168 15.47 10.56 -4.03
C ASN A 168 14.40 9.88 -4.88
N ASN A 169 13.94 10.55 -5.92
CA ASN A 169 12.97 9.97 -6.84
C ASN A 169 13.70 9.05 -7.83
N LYS A 170 13.38 7.75 -7.79
CA LYS A 170 13.98 6.75 -8.69
C LYS A 170 12.87 6.13 -9.51
N PHE A 171 12.74 6.58 -10.74
CA PHE A 171 11.76 6.03 -11.66
C PHE A 171 12.34 4.82 -12.40
N ALA A 172 11.47 3.86 -12.68
CA ALA A 172 11.78 2.69 -13.48
C ALA A 172 10.67 2.46 -14.50
N TYR A 173 11.05 2.08 -15.71
CA TYR A 173 10.11 1.57 -16.70
C TYR A 173 10.10 0.04 -16.68
N VAL A 174 8.97 -0.54 -17.06
CA VAL A 174 8.80 -1.98 -17.18
C VAL A 174 8.15 -2.29 -18.52
N LEU A 175 8.77 -3.16 -19.31
CA LEU A 175 8.13 -3.81 -20.45
C LEU A 175 7.54 -5.14 -19.99
N GLY A 176 6.24 -5.34 -20.16
CA GLY A 176 5.59 -6.61 -19.87
C GLY A 176 6.13 -7.74 -20.75
N VAL A 177 6.16 -8.95 -20.19
CA VAL A 177 6.50 -10.18 -20.90
C VAL A 177 5.48 -11.25 -20.52
N THR A 178 4.71 -11.71 -21.50
CA THR A 178 3.87 -12.91 -21.39
C THR A 178 4.42 -14.02 -22.26
N LEU A 179 4.58 -15.21 -21.68
CA LEU A 179 4.99 -16.42 -22.39
C LEU A 179 3.88 -17.47 -22.24
N GLN A 180 3.52 -18.11 -23.34
CA GLN A 180 2.59 -19.25 -23.37
C GLN A 180 3.07 -20.30 -24.37
N GLU A 181 2.87 -21.58 -24.07
CA GLU A 181 3.26 -22.68 -24.96
C GLU A 181 2.15 -23.10 -25.93
N VAL A 182 0.89 -22.79 -25.59
CA VAL A 182 -0.31 -23.11 -26.37
C VAL A 182 -0.96 -21.84 -26.91
N ASP A 183 -1.76 -21.94 -27.98
CA ASP A 183 -2.47 -20.79 -28.55
C ASP A 183 -3.59 -20.27 -27.63
N ASP A 184 -4.29 -21.20 -26.98
CA ASP A 184 -5.40 -20.89 -26.08
C ASP A 184 -5.25 -21.66 -24.77
N TYR A 185 -5.30 -20.93 -23.66
CA TYR A 185 -5.30 -21.44 -22.29
C TYR A 185 -6.51 -20.96 -21.49
N SER A 186 -7.55 -20.46 -22.17
CA SER A 186 -8.79 -19.95 -21.56
C SER A 186 -9.54 -20.97 -20.70
N ASN A 187 -9.31 -22.27 -20.94
CA ASN A 187 -9.82 -23.36 -20.14
C ASN A 187 -9.21 -23.43 -18.73
N ILE A 188 -8.06 -22.80 -18.49
CA ILE A 188 -7.44 -22.71 -17.16
C ILE A 188 -8.17 -21.62 -16.39
N LYS A 189 -9.09 -22.04 -15.52
CA LYS A 189 -9.77 -21.14 -14.58
C LYS A 189 -8.82 -20.81 -13.42
N PRO A 190 -8.82 -19.57 -12.92
CA PRO A 190 -8.07 -19.23 -11.72
C PRO A 190 -8.61 -20.00 -10.51
N GLU A 191 -7.78 -20.21 -9.49
CA GLU A 191 -8.20 -20.84 -8.23
C GLU A 191 -7.53 -20.15 -7.05
N MET A 192 -8.34 -19.70 -6.09
CA MET A 192 -7.87 -19.00 -4.91
C MET A 192 -7.78 -19.92 -3.70
N ILE A 193 -6.72 -19.80 -2.91
CA ILE A 193 -6.63 -20.42 -1.58
C ILE A 193 -6.30 -19.39 -0.50
N LEU A 194 -6.87 -19.59 0.69
CA LEU A 194 -6.54 -18.83 1.91
C LEU A 194 -5.53 -19.59 2.76
N HIS A 195 -4.30 -19.08 2.83
CA HIS A 195 -3.23 -19.67 3.64
C HIS A 195 -3.38 -19.37 5.14
N ARG A 196 -3.53 -18.09 5.48
CA ARG A 196 -3.58 -17.62 6.87
C ARG A 196 -4.37 -16.33 7.02
N ALA A 197 -4.85 -16.10 8.24
CA ALA A 197 -5.38 -14.82 8.69
C ALA A 197 -4.63 -14.40 9.97
N GLY A 198 -4.38 -13.10 10.15
CA GLY A 198 -3.70 -12.62 11.37
C GLY A 198 -3.29 -11.15 11.30
N ALA A 199 -2.76 -10.65 12.41
CA ALA A 199 -2.29 -9.27 12.51
C ALA A 199 -0.96 -9.05 11.77
N LYS A 200 -0.88 -7.98 10.98
CA LYS A 200 0.35 -7.56 10.30
C LYS A 200 0.42 -6.04 10.24
N GLN A 201 1.64 -5.51 10.29
CA GLN A 201 1.89 -4.10 10.04
C GLN A 201 2.42 -3.90 8.62
N ILE A 202 1.79 -2.99 7.87
CA ILE A 202 2.16 -2.61 6.51
C ILE A 202 2.40 -1.10 6.52
N ASN A 203 3.61 -0.66 6.15
CA ASN A 203 4.01 0.75 6.17
C ASN A 203 3.68 1.45 7.50
N TYR A 204 4.03 0.81 8.61
CA TYR A 204 3.77 1.29 9.98
C TYR A 204 2.28 1.45 10.35
N ARG A 205 1.35 0.87 9.59
CA ARG A 205 -0.08 0.81 9.95
C ARG A 205 -0.50 -0.62 10.25
N ASN A 206 -1.35 -0.79 11.25
CA ASN A 206 -1.80 -2.09 11.71
C ASN A 206 -3.03 -2.56 10.92
N TYR A 207 -2.97 -3.79 10.44
CA TYR A 207 -4.02 -4.46 9.70
C TYR A 207 -4.25 -5.86 10.28
N ILE A 208 -5.47 -6.37 10.09
CA ILE A 208 -5.66 -7.82 9.99
C ILE A 208 -5.48 -8.15 8.50
N THR A 209 -4.75 -9.21 8.18
CA THR A 209 -4.49 -9.60 6.79
C THR A 209 -4.94 -11.02 6.52
N ALA A 210 -5.50 -11.25 5.33
CA ALA A 210 -5.73 -12.57 4.77
C ALA A 210 -4.69 -12.84 3.67
N THR A 211 -3.89 -13.91 3.81
CA THR A 211 -2.90 -14.29 2.79
C THR A 211 -3.57 -15.16 1.73
N LEU A 212 -3.77 -14.58 0.55
CA LEU A 212 -4.48 -15.21 -0.56
C LEU A 212 -3.48 -15.55 -1.67
N GLU A 213 -3.64 -16.71 -2.28
CA GLU A 213 -2.84 -17.18 -3.42
C GLU A 213 -3.74 -17.53 -4.60
N ASN A 214 -3.36 -17.09 -5.80
CA ASN A 214 -3.86 -17.63 -7.06
C ASN A 214 -2.94 -18.78 -7.44
N THR A 215 -3.45 -20.00 -7.37
CA THR A 215 -2.66 -21.22 -7.56
C THR A 215 -2.48 -21.62 -9.02
N GLN A 216 -3.13 -20.90 -9.94
CA GLN A 216 -3.22 -21.29 -11.34
C GLN A 216 -2.37 -20.37 -12.23
N PRO A 217 -1.85 -20.88 -13.36
CA PRO A 217 -1.04 -20.12 -14.30
C PRO A 217 -1.92 -19.26 -15.23
N THR A 218 -2.85 -18.50 -14.65
CA THR A 218 -3.72 -17.55 -15.37
C THR A 218 -3.93 -16.31 -14.51
N VAL A 219 -4.20 -15.17 -15.14
CA VAL A 219 -4.46 -13.90 -14.43
C VAL A 219 -5.91 -13.92 -13.91
N MET A 220 -6.13 -13.48 -12.66
CA MET A 220 -7.48 -13.15 -12.20
C MET A 220 -7.77 -11.70 -12.56
N HIS A 221 -8.78 -11.48 -13.39
CA HIS A 221 -9.24 -10.16 -13.78
C HIS A 221 -10.45 -9.75 -12.93
N LYS A 222 -10.65 -8.43 -12.74
CA LYS A 222 -11.82 -7.86 -12.04
C LYS A 222 -12.12 -8.55 -10.71
N LEU A 223 -11.07 -8.90 -9.97
CA LEU A 223 -11.17 -9.56 -8.69
C LEU A 223 -11.84 -8.60 -7.68
N GLU A 224 -12.87 -9.12 -7.03
CA GLU A 224 -13.54 -8.50 -5.89
C GLU A 224 -13.34 -9.38 -4.66
N ILE A 225 -13.02 -8.75 -3.53
CA ILE A 225 -12.90 -9.41 -2.23
C ILE A 225 -13.67 -8.59 -1.21
N SER A 226 -14.56 -9.26 -0.48
CA SER A 226 -15.18 -8.73 0.74
C SER A 226 -14.75 -9.58 1.93
N ALA A 227 -14.18 -8.95 2.94
CA ALA A 227 -13.72 -9.60 4.16
C ALA A 227 -14.40 -8.97 5.37
N LYS A 228 -14.88 -9.81 6.29
CA LYS A 228 -15.42 -9.45 7.59
C LYS A 228 -14.65 -10.21 8.66
N VAL A 229 -14.30 -9.52 9.74
CA VAL A 229 -13.70 -10.13 10.93
C VAL A 229 -14.68 -9.97 12.08
N ARG A 230 -14.93 -11.05 12.81
CA ARG A 230 -15.73 -11.06 14.04
C ARG A 230 -14.86 -11.49 15.21
N LYS A 231 -15.19 -11.01 16.42
CA LYS A 231 -14.63 -11.56 17.67
C LYS A 231 -15.28 -12.91 17.95
N ALA A 232 -14.52 -13.86 18.50
CA ALA A 232 -15.07 -15.17 18.86
C ALA A 232 -16.29 -15.02 19.78
N GLY A 233 -17.36 -15.75 19.48
CA GLY A 233 -18.63 -15.70 20.22
C GLY A 233 -19.55 -14.52 19.89
N SER A 234 -19.15 -13.58 19.02
CA SER A 234 -19.99 -12.48 18.55
C SER A 234 -20.40 -12.68 17.08
N GLN A 235 -21.63 -12.30 16.76
CA GLN A 235 -22.11 -12.21 15.36
C GLN A 235 -21.82 -10.84 14.73
N ASP A 236 -21.44 -9.86 15.55
CA ASP A 236 -21.19 -8.50 15.10
C ASP A 236 -19.88 -8.41 14.33
N THR A 237 -19.92 -7.63 13.25
CA THR A 237 -18.72 -7.37 12.45
C THR A 237 -17.81 -6.42 13.21
N TYR A 238 -16.63 -6.89 13.60
CA TYR A 238 -15.60 -6.07 14.24
C TYR A 238 -14.87 -5.20 13.22
N LEU A 239 -14.43 -5.78 12.10
CA LEU A 239 -13.81 -5.06 10.99
C LEU A 239 -14.35 -5.57 9.65
N SER A 240 -14.40 -4.69 8.66
CA SER A 240 -14.73 -5.08 7.29
C SER A 240 -13.92 -4.30 6.27
N THR A 241 -13.67 -4.92 5.12
CA THR A 241 -13.05 -4.27 3.96
C THR A 241 -13.54 -4.95 2.70
N THR A 242 -14.01 -4.16 1.74
CA THR A 242 -14.32 -4.61 0.38
C THR A 242 -13.45 -3.85 -0.61
N LYS A 243 -12.85 -4.56 -1.57
CA LYS A 243 -12.14 -3.97 -2.70
C LYS A 243 -12.57 -4.69 -3.98
N SER A 244 -12.76 -3.92 -5.04
CA SER A 244 -13.15 -4.40 -6.37
C SER A 244 -12.13 -3.96 -7.42
N GLN A 245 -12.29 -4.44 -8.65
CA GLN A 245 -11.44 -4.10 -9.80
C GLN A 245 -9.96 -4.44 -9.59
N MET A 246 -9.67 -5.43 -8.76
CA MET A 246 -8.31 -5.92 -8.55
C MET A 246 -7.89 -6.84 -9.71
N THR A 247 -6.59 -6.99 -9.89
CA THR A 247 -5.98 -7.96 -10.78
C THR A 247 -4.90 -8.74 -10.03
N MET A 248 -4.96 -10.07 -10.09
CA MET A 248 -4.00 -10.95 -9.43
C MET A 248 -3.17 -11.71 -10.47
N ALA A 249 -1.86 -11.69 -10.28
CA ALA A 249 -0.91 -12.36 -11.17
C ALA A 249 -1.05 -13.90 -11.09
N PRO A 250 -0.63 -14.64 -12.12
CA PRO A 250 -0.56 -16.10 -12.08
C PRO A 250 0.39 -16.58 -10.98
N ASN A 251 0.05 -17.69 -10.32
CA ASN A 251 0.92 -18.34 -9.33
C ASN A 251 1.59 -17.36 -8.33
N SER A 252 0.79 -16.43 -7.83
CA SER A 252 1.24 -15.35 -6.95
C SER A 252 0.42 -15.34 -5.67
N ASN A 253 0.93 -14.67 -4.64
CA ASN A 253 0.16 -14.43 -3.42
C ASN A 253 0.35 -12.99 -2.95
N PHE A 254 -0.60 -12.53 -2.15
CA PHE A 254 -0.54 -11.26 -1.47
C PHE A 254 -1.28 -11.31 -0.14
N ASP A 255 -0.96 -10.36 0.75
CA ASP A 255 -1.68 -10.18 2.00
C ASP A 255 -2.75 -9.11 1.79
N PHE A 256 -4.01 -9.52 1.69
CA PHE A 256 -5.17 -8.63 1.57
C PHE A 256 -5.38 -7.88 2.89
N PRO A 257 -5.26 -6.54 2.92
CA PRO A 257 -5.31 -5.76 4.15
C PRO A 257 -6.75 -5.43 4.55
N ILE A 258 -7.16 -5.85 5.75
CA ILE A 258 -8.39 -5.48 6.42
C ILE A 258 -8.06 -4.36 7.41
N SER A 259 -8.54 -3.16 7.11
CA SER A 259 -8.19 -1.95 7.84
C SER A 259 -8.72 -1.99 9.27
N THR A 260 -7.85 -1.67 10.24
CA THR A 260 -8.25 -1.38 11.63
C THR A 260 -8.88 0.00 11.78
N LYS A 261 -8.99 0.78 10.69
CA LYS A 261 -9.40 2.19 10.69
C LYS A 261 -8.59 3.04 11.67
N ASN A 262 -7.30 2.69 11.82
CA ASN A 262 -6.35 3.28 12.77
C ASN A 262 -6.70 3.06 14.26
N HIS A 263 -7.63 2.15 14.59
CA HIS A 263 -7.81 1.72 15.97
C HIS A 263 -6.68 0.76 16.39
N PRO A 264 -6.27 0.79 17.68
CA PRO A 264 -5.32 -0.20 18.20
C PRO A 264 -5.83 -1.63 18.00
N LEU A 265 -4.92 -2.55 17.69
CA LEU A 265 -5.24 -3.98 17.67
C LEU A 265 -5.53 -4.47 19.09
N GLU A 266 -6.60 -5.23 19.24
CA GLU A 266 -6.96 -5.92 20.48
C GLU A 266 -6.50 -7.38 20.42
N ALA A 267 -6.11 -7.91 21.58
CA ALA A 267 -5.77 -9.31 21.71
C ALA A 267 -7.06 -10.12 21.90
N GLY A 268 -7.12 -11.31 21.31
CA GLY A 268 -8.28 -12.18 21.39
C GLY A 268 -8.37 -13.15 20.22
N ASP A 269 -9.45 -13.92 20.23
CA ASP A 269 -9.79 -14.87 19.17
C ASP A 269 -10.78 -14.24 18.20
N TYR A 270 -10.56 -14.51 16.92
CA TYR A 270 -11.30 -13.91 15.83
C TYR A 270 -11.63 -14.95 14.76
N THR A 271 -12.69 -14.67 14.00
CA THR A 271 -13.10 -15.41 12.82
C THR A 271 -13.11 -14.47 11.63
N LEU A 272 -12.35 -14.82 10.59
CA LEU A 272 -12.43 -14.21 9.26
C LEU A 272 -13.53 -14.91 8.46
N ASP A 273 -14.41 -14.14 7.83
CA ASP A 273 -15.37 -14.54 6.80
C ASP A 273 -15.05 -13.74 5.53
N LEU A 274 -14.66 -14.42 4.46
CA LEU A 274 -14.18 -13.80 3.22
C LEU A 274 -14.91 -14.40 2.01
N THR A 275 -15.50 -13.54 1.20
CA THR A 275 -16.02 -13.88 -0.13
C THR A 275 -15.14 -13.24 -1.19
N ALA A 276 -14.88 -13.95 -2.28
CA ALA A 276 -14.18 -13.42 -3.44
C ALA A 276 -14.86 -13.84 -4.74
N SER A 277 -14.75 -13.01 -5.77
CA SER A 277 -15.18 -13.33 -7.14
C SER A 277 -14.23 -12.72 -8.16
N ALA A 278 -13.98 -13.41 -9.27
CA ALA A 278 -13.13 -12.91 -10.35
C ALA A 278 -13.75 -13.18 -11.72
N ASN A 279 -13.15 -12.59 -12.76
CA ASN A 279 -13.54 -12.72 -14.16
C ASN A 279 -15.04 -12.43 -14.35
N ASP A 280 -15.47 -11.22 -13.97
CA ASP A 280 -16.87 -10.79 -14.06
C ASP A 280 -17.89 -11.65 -13.28
N GLY A 281 -17.41 -12.40 -12.27
CA GLY A 281 -18.27 -13.27 -11.45
C GLY A 281 -18.36 -14.70 -11.97
N ASP A 282 -17.55 -15.11 -12.95
CA ASP A 282 -17.55 -16.49 -13.44
C ASP A 282 -17.04 -17.51 -12.41
N VAL A 283 -16.27 -17.03 -11.43
CA VAL A 283 -15.67 -17.83 -10.37
C VAL A 283 -15.84 -17.16 -9.02
N HIS A 284 -16.14 -17.97 -8.00
CA HIS A 284 -16.42 -17.52 -6.65
C HIS A 284 -15.72 -18.39 -5.62
N TRP A 285 -15.31 -17.77 -4.52
CA TRP A 285 -14.78 -18.46 -3.36
C TRP A 285 -15.38 -17.91 -2.07
N HIS A 286 -15.52 -18.78 -1.08
CA HIS A 286 -15.86 -18.42 0.29
C HIS A 286 -14.89 -19.10 1.24
N PHE A 287 -14.36 -18.34 2.20
CA PHE A 287 -13.43 -18.85 3.19
C PHE A 287 -13.86 -18.40 4.58
N THR A 288 -13.77 -19.33 5.53
CA THR A 288 -13.86 -19.03 6.96
C THR A 288 -12.60 -19.51 7.67
N LYS A 289 -11.98 -18.64 8.49
CA LYS A 289 -10.73 -18.97 9.19
C LYS A 289 -10.70 -18.36 10.58
N ASN A 290 -10.52 -19.20 11.59
CA ASN A 290 -10.25 -18.76 12.96
C ASN A 290 -8.77 -18.40 13.13
N PHE A 291 -8.48 -17.35 13.89
CA PHE A 291 -7.13 -16.94 14.22
C PHE A 291 -7.10 -16.17 15.55
N THR A 292 -5.96 -16.21 16.22
CA THR A 292 -5.73 -15.54 17.51
C THR A 292 -4.73 -14.41 17.33
N ILE A 293 -5.01 -13.26 17.93
CA ILE A 293 -4.04 -12.18 18.08
C ILE A 293 -3.59 -12.16 19.55
N THR A 294 -2.32 -12.42 19.78
CA THR A 294 -1.75 -12.44 21.14
C THR A 294 -1.50 -11.04 21.68
N ARG A 295 -1.51 -10.89 23.02
CA ARG A 295 -1.14 -9.63 23.68
C ARG A 295 0.26 -9.15 23.31
N THR A 296 1.20 -10.09 23.15
CA THR A 296 2.58 -9.78 22.73
C THR A 296 2.60 -9.17 21.33
N GLN A 297 1.81 -9.71 20.38
CA GLN A 297 1.68 -9.14 19.04
C GLN A 297 1.06 -7.74 19.10
N THR A 298 -0.05 -7.55 19.82
CA THR A 298 -0.71 -6.22 19.88
C THR A 298 0.20 -5.18 20.49
N ASN A 299 0.93 -5.50 21.57
CA ASN A 299 1.83 -4.55 22.21
C ASN A 299 2.95 -4.11 21.26
N LYS A 300 3.55 -5.05 20.52
CA LYS A 300 4.59 -4.76 19.53
C LYS A 300 4.06 -3.91 18.37
N LEU A 301 2.93 -4.30 17.79
CA LEU A 301 2.38 -3.64 16.60
C LEU A 301 1.78 -2.28 16.93
N ASN A 302 1.08 -2.14 18.06
CA ASN A 302 0.49 -0.85 18.46
C ASN A 302 1.58 0.17 18.84
N LYS A 303 2.66 -0.25 19.50
CA LYS A 303 3.76 0.66 19.88
C LYS A 303 4.47 1.31 18.69
N SER A 304 4.54 0.59 17.57
CA SER A 304 5.26 1.03 16.36
C SER A 304 4.36 1.68 15.31
N ALA A 305 3.04 1.72 15.55
CA ALA A 305 2.08 2.16 14.55
C ALA A 305 1.95 3.69 14.51
N VAL A 306 1.90 4.23 13.29
CA VAL A 306 1.64 5.65 13.04
C VAL A 306 0.14 5.93 12.95
N ASP A 307 -0.24 7.15 13.34
CA ASP A 307 -1.62 7.67 13.33
C ASP A 307 -2.65 6.80 14.05
N LEU A 308 -2.23 6.00 15.03
CA LEU A 308 -3.18 5.33 15.90
C LEU A 308 -4.10 6.36 16.55
N GLN A 309 -5.40 6.14 16.40
CA GLN A 309 -6.38 6.87 17.18
C GLN A 309 -6.05 6.58 18.65
N LYS A 310 -5.79 7.65 19.41
CA LYS A 310 -5.72 7.52 20.85
C LYS A 310 -7.05 6.91 21.30
N PRO A 311 -7.04 5.88 22.16
CA PRO A 311 -8.28 5.44 22.76
C PRO A 311 -8.99 6.67 23.30
N THR A 312 -10.26 6.84 22.95
CA THR A 312 -11.16 7.82 23.56
C THR A 312 -11.41 7.39 25.01
N THR A 313 -10.35 7.44 25.79
CA THR A 313 -10.31 7.36 27.24
C THR A 313 -9.58 8.60 27.72
N SER A 314 -9.95 9.78 27.21
CA SER A 314 -10.13 10.89 28.14
C SER A 314 -11.50 10.67 28.76
N ASP A 315 -11.60 9.62 29.59
CA ASP A 315 -12.73 9.43 30.47
C ASP A 315 -12.57 10.52 31.53
N ASN A 316 -12.92 11.75 31.14
CA ASN A 316 -12.95 12.91 32.01
C ASN A 316 -13.95 12.69 33.15
N THR A 317 -14.67 11.57 33.17
CA THR A 317 -15.43 11.02 34.29
C THR A 317 -14.72 11.20 35.62
N LEU A 318 -13.43 10.86 35.75
CA LEU A 318 -12.70 11.13 37.00
C LEU A 318 -12.53 12.63 37.29
N LEU A 319 -12.28 13.44 36.26
CA LEU A 319 -12.17 14.90 36.39
C LEU A 319 -13.52 15.55 36.75
N TYR A 320 -14.63 15.06 36.20
CA TYR A 320 -16.00 15.45 36.54
C TYR A 320 -16.39 15.00 37.96
N ILE A 321 -15.95 13.81 38.40
CA ILE A 321 -16.11 13.35 39.78
C ILE A 321 -15.33 14.26 40.74
N PHE A 322 -14.07 14.60 40.42
CA PHE A 322 -13.28 15.54 41.23
C PHE A 322 -13.90 16.95 41.26
N LEU A 323 -14.45 17.43 40.14
CA LEU A 323 -15.14 18.71 40.08
C LEU A 323 -16.42 18.71 40.94
N ALA A 324 -17.21 17.63 40.88
CA ALA A 324 -18.40 17.47 41.69
C ALA A 324 -18.08 17.42 43.20
N ILE A 325 -17.04 16.69 43.60
CA ILE A 325 -16.56 16.66 45.00
C ILE A 325 -16.10 18.06 45.43
N GLY A 326 -15.37 18.78 44.57
CA GLY A 326 -14.92 20.14 44.86
C GLY A 326 -16.08 21.11 45.11
N ILE A 327 -17.16 21.03 44.33
CA ILE A 327 -18.37 21.84 44.52
C ILE A 327 -19.05 21.51 45.86
N VAL A 328 -19.16 20.24 46.22
CA VAL A 328 -19.76 19.81 47.50
C VAL A 328 -18.95 20.35 48.69
N VAL A 329 -17.62 20.25 48.64
CA VAL A 329 -16.74 20.79 49.70
C VAL A 329 -16.90 22.30 49.83
N LEU A 330 -16.96 23.03 48.70
CA LEU A 330 -17.16 24.48 48.71
C LEU A 330 -18.50 24.87 49.37
N ILE A 331 -19.57 24.14 49.08
CA ILE A 331 -20.89 24.36 49.70
C ILE A 331 -20.81 24.13 51.21
N ILE A 332 -20.13 23.08 51.66
CA ILE A 332 -19.95 22.79 53.10
C ILE A 332 -19.16 23.92 53.79
N VAL A 333 -18.11 24.44 53.16
CA VAL A 333 -17.32 25.56 53.70
C VAL A 333 -18.18 26.83 53.80
N ILE A 334 -18.99 27.13 52.79
CA ILE A 334 -19.91 28.28 52.81
C ILE A 334 -20.94 28.13 53.94
N ILE A 335 -21.52 26.95 54.12
CA ILE A 335 -22.48 26.68 55.19
C ILE A 335 -21.82 26.86 56.57
N LEU A 336 -20.63 26.30 56.76
CA LEU A 336 -19.88 26.45 58.02
C LEU A 336 -19.54 27.91 58.30
N PHE A 337 -19.11 28.66 57.28
CA PHE A 337 -18.81 30.08 57.40
C PHE A 337 -20.05 30.89 57.84
N VAL A 338 -21.21 30.63 57.23
CA VAL A 338 -22.48 31.28 57.60
C VAL A 338 -22.94 30.90 59.01
N VAL A 339 -22.74 29.65 59.44
CA VAL A 339 -23.12 29.19 60.79
C VAL A 339 -22.21 29.79 61.86
N VAL A 340 -20.89 29.89 61.61
CA VAL A 340 -19.92 30.46 62.55
C VAL A 340 -20.06 31.98 62.66
N LEU A 341 -20.44 32.66 61.57
CA LEU A 341 -20.65 34.12 61.55
C LEU A 341 -22.04 34.57 61.98
N LYS A 342 -22.95 33.65 62.37
CA LYS A 342 -24.20 34.06 63.01
C LYS A 342 -23.87 34.70 64.37
N PRO A 343 -24.12 36.00 64.57
CA PRO A 343 -23.84 36.63 65.85
C PRO A 343 -24.73 35.98 66.92
N LYS A 344 -24.11 35.52 68.01
CA LYS A 344 -24.85 35.10 69.20
C LYS A 344 -25.70 36.30 69.65
N LYS A 345 -27.01 36.20 69.48
CA LYS A 345 -27.95 37.22 69.99
C LYS A 345 -27.75 37.30 71.50
N HIS A 346 -27.13 38.39 71.97
CA HIS A 346 -27.12 38.75 73.37
C HIS A 346 -28.57 38.95 73.83
N LYS A 347 -29.00 38.15 74.82
CA LYS A 347 -30.25 38.39 75.55
C LYS A 347 -30.04 39.66 76.38
N HIS A 348 -30.76 40.74 76.06
CA HIS A 348 -30.88 41.87 76.97
C HIS A 348 -31.83 41.52 78.14
N PRO A 349 -31.49 41.88 79.39
CA PRO A 349 -32.38 41.70 80.53
C PRO A 349 -33.49 42.75 80.50
N LYS A 350 -34.71 42.31 80.83
CA LYS A 350 -35.88 43.18 81.00
C LYS A 350 -35.71 44.05 82.25
N LYS A 351 -35.92 45.37 82.10
CA LYS A 351 -36.69 46.18 83.04
C LYS A 351 -37.60 47.09 82.24
#